data_AF-A0A924ACX2-F1
#
_entry.id   AF-A0A924ACX2-F1
#
_cell.length_a   1.000
_cell.length_b   1.000
_cell.length_c   1.000
_cell.angle_alpha   90.00
_cell.angle_beta   90.00
_cell.angle_gamma   90.00
#
_symmetry.space_group_name_H-M   'P 1'
#
loop_
_entity.id
_entity.type
_entity.pdbx_description
1 polymer ?
#
loop_
_entity_poly.entity_id
_entity_poly.type
_entity_poly.pdbx_seq_one_letter_code
_entity_poly.pdbx_strand_id
1 'polypeptide(L)'
;MAKSQTGFIKIFKNFGLAALIFLLIAWLSTFAIGWFTKHGQQIDVPDVKGMSIENAQAELDKQDFHFEVVDSIYNEDFKKNAITDQDPASGSKVKKGRTIYLTVNASSKPKVKM
;
A
#
# COMPACT_ATOMS: atom_id res chain seq x y z
N MET A 1 26.00 -19.19 58.46
CA MET A 1 25.91 -19.66 57.06
C MET A 1 24.56 -19.31 56.42
N ALA A 2 24.18 -18.02 56.30
CA ALA A 2 22.83 -17.62 55.84
C ALA A 2 22.78 -16.68 54.61
N LYS A 3 23.94 -16.33 54.03
CA LYS A 3 24.02 -15.37 52.91
C LYS A 3 23.78 -15.97 51.51
N SER A 4 23.84 -17.30 51.37
CA SER A 4 23.74 -18.00 50.07
C SER A 4 22.29 -18.12 49.57
N GLN A 5 21.34 -18.46 50.45
CA GLN A 5 19.91 -18.62 50.11
C GLN A 5 19.27 -17.32 49.60
N THR A 6 19.65 -16.17 50.17
CA THR A 6 19.15 -14.85 49.75
C THR A 6 19.71 -14.37 48.41
N GLY A 7 20.90 -14.84 48.02
CA GLY A 7 21.49 -14.57 46.70
C GLY A 7 20.73 -15.27 45.57
N PHE A 8 20.36 -16.53 45.78
CA PHE A 8 19.59 -17.30 44.81
C PHE A 8 18.21 -16.69 44.57
N ILE A 9 17.47 -16.36 45.63
CA ILE A 9 16.16 -15.69 45.53
C ILE A 9 16.22 -14.35 44.77
N LYS A 10 17.30 -13.58 44.96
CA LYS A 10 17.52 -12.32 44.21
C LYS A 10 17.75 -12.55 42.73
N ILE A 11 18.51 -13.58 42.35
CA ILE A 11 18.77 -13.94 40.96
C ILE A 11 17.46 -14.36 40.28
N PHE A 12 16.67 -15.23 40.92
CA PHE A 12 15.36 -15.64 40.39
C PHE A 12 14.39 -14.46 40.25
N LYS A 13 14.37 -13.53 41.22
CA LYS A 13 13.56 -12.32 41.13
C LYS A 13 13.98 -11.41 39.97
N ASN A 14 15.29 -11.26 39.74
CA ASN A 14 15.83 -10.46 38.64
C ASN A 14 15.55 -11.11 37.28
N PHE A 15 15.65 -12.43 37.17
CA PHE A 15 15.27 -13.17 35.96
C PHE A 15 13.78 -13.07 35.66
N GLY A 16 12.93 -13.21 36.68
CA GLY A 16 11.48 -13.01 36.54
C GLY A 16 11.15 -11.59 36.09
N LEU A 17 11.81 -10.58 36.67
CA LEU A 17 11.66 -9.19 36.26
C LEU A 17 12.14 -8.94 34.82
N ALA A 18 13.28 -9.52 34.43
CA ALA A 18 13.80 -9.42 33.06
C ALA A 18 12.86 -10.09 32.06
N ALA A 19 12.29 -11.24 32.38
CA ALA A 19 11.31 -11.92 31.55
C ALA A 19 10.02 -11.10 31.40
N LEU A 20 9.53 -10.47 32.48
CA LEU A 20 8.38 -9.58 32.42
C LEU A 20 8.64 -8.33 31.56
N ILE A 21 9.82 -7.72 31.71
CA ILE A 21 10.22 -6.57 30.88
C ILE A 21 10.33 -6.98 29.41
N PHE A 22 10.92 -8.14 29.13
CA PHE A 22 11.01 -8.66 27.77
C PHE A 22 9.62 -8.89 27.15
N LEU A 23 8.70 -9.52 27.87
CA LEU A 23 7.32 -9.73 27.41
C LEU A 23 6.60 -8.40 27.19
N LEU A 24 6.81 -7.42 28.08
CA LEU A 24 6.25 -6.08 27.93
C LEU A 24 6.79 -5.38 26.68
N ILE A 25 8.11 -5.43 26.44
CA ILE A 25 8.74 -4.85 25.24
C ILE A 25 8.24 -5.55 23.98
N ALA A 26 8.13 -6.88 23.99
CA ALA A 26 7.62 -7.64 22.85
C ALA A 26 6.16 -7.24 22.54
N TRP A 27 5.32 -7.13 23.57
CA TRP A 27 3.93 -6.68 23.43
C TRP A 27 3.83 -5.24 22.91
N LEU A 28 4.56 -4.31 23.52
CA LEU A 28 4.62 -2.91 23.07
C LEU A 28 5.14 -2.78 21.64
N SER A 29 6.09 -3.63 21.24
CA SER A 29 6.63 -3.65 19.88
C SER A 29 5.54 -4.04 18.87
N THR A 30 4.73 -5.07 19.15
CA THR A 30 3.60 -5.43 18.27
C THR A 30 2.56 -4.32 18.14
N PHE A 31 2.29 -3.61 19.24
CA PHE A 31 1.38 -2.47 19.26
C PHE A 31 1.93 -1.27 18.48
N ALA A 32 3.20 -0.92 18.72
CA ALA A 32 3.88 0.21 18.08
C ALA A 32 4.01 0.03 16.56
N ILE A 33 4.27 -1.19 16.08
CA ILE A 33 4.35 -1.48 14.64
C ILE A 33 3.01 -1.19 13.93
N GLY A 34 1.88 -1.57 14.53
CA GLY A 34 0.56 -1.29 13.96
C GLY A 34 0.29 0.20 13.81
N TRP A 35 0.63 0.98 14.84
CA TRP A 35 0.51 2.44 14.83
C TRP A 35 1.44 3.09 13.78
N PHE A 36 2.71 2.67 13.75
CA PHE A 36 3.71 3.28 12.87
C PHE A 36 3.49 2.97 11.39
N THR A 37 3.00 1.77 11.06
CA THR A 37 2.81 1.33 9.67
C THR A 37 1.47 1.74 9.05
N LYS A 38 0.62 2.47 9.80
CA LYS A 38 -0.78 2.78 9.40
C LYS A 38 -1.52 1.53 8.92
N HIS A 39 -1.33 0.42 9.63
CA HIS A 39 -1.85 -0.86 9.22
C HIS A 39 -3.39 -0.80 9.12
N GLY A 40 -3.95 -1.26 7.99
CA GLY A 40 -5.40 -1.24 7.73
C GLY A 40 -5.97 0.04 7.10
N GLN A 41 -5.18 1.12 6.93
CA GLN A 41 -5.65 2.30 6.21
C GLN A 41 -5.55 2.07 4.70
N GLN A 42 -6.71 1.83 4.07
CA GLN A 42 -6.84 1.62 2.63
C GLN A 42 -7.90 2.57 2.07
N ILE A 43 -7.73 2.94 0.81
CA ILE A 43 -8.67 3.74 0.02
C ILE A 43 -9.02 2.98 -1.26
N ASP A 44 -10.22 3.20 -1.77
CA ASP A 44 -10.71 2.54 -2.97
C ASP A 44 -10.18 3.24 -4.22
N VAL A 45 -9.69 2.47 -5.18
CA VAL A 45 -9.22 3.01 -6.46
C VAL A 45 -10.43 3.48 -7.29
N PRO A 46 -10.45 4.74 -7.79
CA PRO A 46 -11.53 5.24 -8.63
C PRO A 46 -11.51 4.59 -10.02
N ASP A 47 -12.65 4.61 -10.70
CA ASP A 47 -12.74 4.22 -12.10
C ASP A 47 -12.35 5.42 -12.98
N VAL A 48 -11.25 5.28 -13.73
CA VAL A 48 -10.79 6.28 -14.70
C VAL A 48 -10.85 5.75 -16.14
N LYS A 49 -11.40 4.56 -16.34
CA LYS A 49 -11.51 3.96 -17.67
C LYS A 49 -12.43 4.78 -18.56
N GLY A 50 -12.03 4.99 -19.81
CA GLY A 50 -12.74 5.81 -20.78
C GLY A 50 -12.56 7.33 -20.61
N MET A 51 -11.96 7.79 -19.50
CA MET A 51 -11.63 9.20 -19.31
C MET A 51 -10.45 9.63 -20.17
N SER A 52 -10.32 10.94 -20.42
CA SER A 52 -9.06 11.50 -20.92
C SER A 52 -8.02 11.53 -19.79
N ILE A 53 -6.74 11.63 -20.16
CA ILE A 53 -5.63 11.69 -19.21
C ILE A 53 -5.81 12.87 -18.24
N GLU A 54 -6.29 14.02 -18.72
CA GLU A 54 -6.48 15.22 -17.89
C GLU A 54 -7.60 15.03 -16.86
N ASN A 55 -8.71 14.42 -17.27
CA ASN A 55 -9.83 14.14 -16.37
C ASN A 55 -9.47 13.07 -15.34
N ALA A 56 -8.75 12.04 -15.78
CA ALA A 56 -8.26 11.00 -14.88
C ALA A 56 -7.26 11.54 -13.86
N GLN A 57 -6.36 12.44 -14.29
CA GLN A 57 -5.44 13.13 -13.38
C GLN A 57 -6.22 13.88 -12.29
N ALA A 58 -7.23 14.67 -12.69
CA ALA A 58 -8.06 15.40 -11.74
C ALA A 58 -8.83 14.47 -10.78
N GLU A 59 -9.23 13.28 -11.22
CA GLU A 59 -9.91 12.30 -10.36
C GLU A 59 -8.96 11.61 -9.38
N LEU A 60 -7.77 11.23 -9.84
CA LEU A 60 -6.74 10.58 -9.05
C LEU A 60 -6.15 11.52 -7.99
N ASP A 61 -5.95 12.79 -8.33
CA ASP A 61 -5.45 13.82 -7.41
C ASP A 61 -6.37 14.05 -6.21
N LYS A 62 -7.70 13.88 -6.36
CA LYS A 62 -8.66 14.05 -5.24
C LYS A 62 -8.39 13.11 -4.06
N GLN A 63 -7.76 11.96 -4.33
CA GLN A 63 -7.47 10.93 -3.32
C GLN A 63 -5.97 10.74 -3.10
N ASP A 64 -5.14 11.68 -3.55
CA ASP A 64 -3.68 11.62 -3.52
C ASP A 64 -3.12 10.34 -4.19
N PHE A 65 -3.71 9.93 -5.31
CA PHE A 65 -3.13 8.90 -6.17
C PHE A 65 -2.14 9.52 -7.15
N HIS A 66 -1.11 8.76 -7.50
CA HIS A 66 -0.22 9.08 -8.61
C HIS A 66 -0.62 8.22 -9.81
N PHE A 67 -0.24 8.63 -11.03
CA PHE A 67 -0.42 7.79 -12.20
C PHE A 67 0.80 7.76 -13.09
N GLU A 68 0.90 6.68 -13.86
CA GLU A 68 1.93 6.50 -14.88
C GLU A 68 1.32 5.80 -16.10
N VAL A 69 1.55 6.33 -17.29
CA VAL A 69 1.12 5.68 -18.53
C VAL A 69 2.19 4.68 -18.94
N VAL A 70 1.84 3.39 -18.90
CA VAL A 70 2.81 2.30 -19.11
C VAL A 70 2.73 1.69 -20.51
N ASP A 71 1.57 1.81 -21.17
CA ASP A 71 1.36 1.22 -22.48
C ASP A 71 0.31 2.02 -23.28
N SER A 72 0.30 1.78 -24.60
CA SER A 72 -0.70 2.29 -25.50
C SER A 72 -1.19 1.21 -26.47
N ILE A 73 -2.50 0.96 -26.47
CA ILE A 73 -3.13 -0.06 -27.33
C ILE A 73 -4.18 0.62 -28.19
N TYR A 74 -4.27 0.26 -29.48
CA TYR A 74 -5.32 0.79 -30.34
C TYR A 74 -6.62 0.00 -30.16
N ASN A 75 -7.68 0.68 -29.76
CA ASN A 75 -9.05 0.15 -29.68
C ASN A 75 -10.03 1.15 -30.33
N GLU A 76 -10.88 0.64 -31.23
CA GLU A 76 -11.90 1.43 -31.95
C GLU A 76 -13.04 1.92 -31.04
N ASP A 77 -13.30 1.22 -29.93
CA ASP A 77 -14.36 1.57 -28.98
C ASP A 77 -14.01 2.79 -28.12
N PHE A 78 -12.73 3.17 -28.07
CA PHE A 78 -12.23 4.25 -27.23
C PHE A 78 -11.84 5.46 -28.07
N LYS A 79 -11.98 6.65 -27.48
CA LYS A 79 -11.45 7.89 -28.08
C LYS A 79 -9.92 7.86 -28.05
N LYS A 80 -9.29 8.61 -28.95
CA LYS A 80 -7.83 8.82 -28.93
C LYS A 80 -7.37 9.32 -27.55
N ASN A 81 -6.29 8.74 -27.03
CA ASN A 81 -5.69 9.06 -25.72
C ASN A 81 -6.63 8.83 -24.52
N ALA A 82 -7.80 8.22 -24.71
CA ALA A 82 -8.64 7.81 -23.59
C ALA A 82 -8.01 6.61 -22.88
N ILE A 83 -8.22 6.49 -21.57
CA ILE A 83 -7.75 5.35 -20.81
C ILE A 83 -8.54 4.12 -21.22
N THR A 84 -7.84 3.09 -21.68
CA THR A 84 -8.40 1.80 -22.06
C THR A 84 -8.36 0.81 -20.91
N ASP A 85 -7.37 0.94 -20.02
CA ASP A 85 -7.23 0.07 -18.86
C ASP A 85 -6.46 0.72 -17.71
N GLN A 86 -6.64 0.18 -16.50
CA GLN A 86 -5.97 0.64 -15.29
C GLN A 86 -5.57 -0.54 -14.39
N ASP A 87 -4.42 -0.41 -13.73
CA ASP A 87 -3.96 -1.31 -12.67
C ASP A 87 -3.43 -0.48 -11.48
N PRO A 88 -3.95 -0.65 -10.25
CA PRO A 88 -5.00 -1.60 -9.84
C PRO A 88 -6.39 -1.30 -10.42
N ALA A 89 -7.19 -2.37 -10.51
CA ALA A 89 -8.57 -2.29 -11.00
C ALA A 89 -9.42 -1.37 -10.11
N SER A 90 -10.43 -0.74 -10.71
CA SER A 90 -11.41 0.08 -9.98
C SER A 90 -12.04 -0.69 -8.80
N GLY A 91 -12.24 0.00 -7.68
CA GLY A 91 -12.75 -0.59 -6.43
C GLY A 91 -11.73 -1.43 -5.65
N SER A 92 -10.51 -1.61 -6.17
CA SER A 92 -9.44 -2.26 -5.41
C SER A 92 -9.06 -1.43 -4.20
N LYS A 93 -8.75 -2.10 -3.08
CA LYS A 93 -8.29 -1.43 -1.86
C LYS A 93 -6.77 -1.32 -1.83
N VAL A 94 -6.27 -0.09 -1.82
CA VAL A 94 -4.84 0.19 -1.86
C VAL A 94 -4.44 1.18 -0.78
N LYS A 95 -3.14 1.27 -0.48
CA LYS A 95 -2.64 2.30 0.42
C LYS A 95 -2.67 3.66 -0.28
N LYS A 96 -2.83 4.72 0.51
CA LYS A 96 -2.69 6.11 0.04
C LYS A 96 -1.34 6.34 -0.64
N GLY A 97 -1.30 7.15 -1.71
CA GLY A 97 -0.08 7.43 -2.47
C GLY A 97 0.34 6.31 -3.43
N ARG A 98 -0.54 5.35 -3.71
CA ARG A 98 -0.31 4.31 -4.71
C ARG A 98 -0.25 4.92 -6.11
N THR A 99 0.71 4.47 -6.92
CA THR A 99 0.71 4.75 -8.37
C THR A 99 -0.27 3.83 -9.08
N ILE A 100 -1.14 4.42 -9.90
CA ILE A 100 -2.08 3.75 -10.80
C ILE A 100 -1.45 3.73 -12.20
N TYR A 101 -1.24 2.53 -12.73
CA TYR A 101 -0.71 2.34 -14.07
C TYR A 101 -1.85 2.38 -15.08
N LEU A 102 -1.70 3.18 -16.12
CA LEU A 102 -2.74 3.40 -17.12
C LEU A 102 -2.26 2.92 -18.49
N THR A 103 -3.16 2.27 -19.20
CA THR A 103 -3.00 1.96 -20.62
C THR A 103 -3.90 2.88 -21.42
N VAL A 104 -3.32 3.62 -22.37
CA VAL A 104 -4.06 4.63 -23.13
C VAL A 104 -4.36 4.18 -24.55
N ASN A 105 -5.42 4.72 -25.15
CA ASN A 105 -5.76 4.40 -26.51
C ASN A 105 -4.76 5.06 -27.48
N ALA A 106 -4.10 4.24 -28.29
CA ALA A 106 -3.13 4.70 -29.25
C ALA A 106 -3.78 5.65 -30.28
N SER A 107 -3.00 6.63 -30.72
CA SER A 107 -3.50 7.67 -31.62
C SER A 107 -3.71 7.23 -33.08
N SER A 108 -3.15 6.08 -33.48
CA SER A 108 -3.21 5.57 -34.85
C SER A 108 -3.26 4.05 -34.88
N LYS A 109 -3.95 3.48 -35.88
CA LYS A 109 -3.95 2.03 -36.11
C LYS A 109 -2.53 1.50 -36.30
N PRO A 110 -2.20 0.34 -35.71
CA PRO A 110 -0.96 -0.37 -36.01
C PRO A 110 -0.87 -0.61 -37.52
N LYS A 111 0.25 -0.22 -38.14
CA LYS A 111 0.51 -0.46 -39.57
C LYS A 111 0.90 -1.90 -39.88
N VAL A 112 1.17 -2.69 -38.85
CA VAL A 112 1.55 -4.10 -38.93
C VAL A 112 0.39 -4.92 -38.39
N LYS A 113 -0.08 -5.90 -39.16
CA LYS A 113 -1.07 -6.88 -38.68
C LYS A 113 -0.38 -7.77 -37.65
N MET A 114 -0.92 -7.82 -36.43
CA MET A 114 -0.56 -8.83 -35.43
C MET A 114 -1.21 -10.17 -35.79
#